data_AF-A0A9P6IEY1-F1
#
_entry.id   AF-A0A9P6IEY1-F1
#
_cell.length_a   1.000
_cell.length_b   1.000
_cell.length_c   1.000
_cell.angle_alpha   90.00
_cell.angle_beta   90.00
_cell.angle_gamma   90.00
#
_symmetry.space_group_name_H-M   'P 1'
#
loop_
_entity.id
_entity.type
_entity.pdbx_description
1 polymer ?
#
loop_
_entity_poly.entity_id
_entity_poly.type
_entity_poly.pdbx_seq_one_letter_code
_entity_poly.pdbx_strand_id
1 'polypeptide(L)'
;MALPVRHTCCSSWEHKKHHGGNGYFEWAYWVCEEDEVEEIQEEDANELALLESLLLEFESKIDEMGCALATFFKTYWMDRMGQVLQEIQNRTLLEEEVQGAERLGISLRVEEENMQEDWTQLEYWFRKLDAVVA
;
A
#
# COMPACT_ATOMS: atom_id res chain seq x y z
N MET A 1 -10.52 -10.19 11.13
CA MET A 1 -9.82 -9.48 12.22
C MET A 1 -8.94 -8.50 11.49
N ALA A 2 -9.24 -7.21 11.57
CA ALA A 2 -8.47 -6.19 10.87
C ALA A 2 -7.01 -6.21 11.35
N LEU A 3 -6.04 -6.19 10.44
CA LEU A 3 -4.63 -5.96 10.77
C LEU A 3 -4.51 -4.67 11.62
N PRO A 4 -3.65 -4.64 12.66
CA PRO A 4 -3.44 -3.44 13.48
C PRO A 4 -2.58 -2.41 12.73
N VAL A 5 -3.06 -1.95 11.57
CA VAL A 5 -2.41 -0.95 10.74
C VAL A 5 -2.68 0.41 11.35
N ARG A 6 -1.63 1.22 11.50
CA ARG A 6 -1.76 2.62 11.92
C ARG A 6 -1.70 3.50 10.68
N HIS A 7 -2.66 4.41 10.56
CA HIS A 7 -2.70 5.31 9.43
C HIS A 7 -1.50 6.29 9.47
N THR A 8 -0.98 6.63 8.30
CA THR A 8 0.21 7.50 8.18
C THR A 8 -0.05 8.88 8.80
N CYS A 9 -1.31 9.36 8.80
CA CYS A 9 -1.70 10.62 9.44
C CYS A 9 -1.50 10.64 10.96
N CYS A 10 -1.48 9.47 11.62
CA CYS A 10 -1.27 9.36 13.07
C CYS A 10 0.22 9.40 13.47
N SER A 11 1.11 9.76 12.54
CA SER A 11 2.55 9.89 12.80
C SER A 11 3.19 10.95 11.92
N SER A 12 4.20 11.65 12.44
CA SER A 12 4.96 12.62 11.64
C SER A 12 6.43 12.70 12.06
N TRP A 13 7.28 13.09 11.11
CA TRP A 13 8.65 13.47 11.42
C TRP A 13 8.67 14.86 12.08
N GLU A 14 9.01 14.91 13.36
CA GLU A 14 9.15 16.16 14.09
C GLU A 14 10.62 16.58 14.19
N HIS A 15 10.90 17.85 13.91
CA HIS A 15 12.21 18.41 14.12
C HIS A 15 12.37 18.89 15.57
N LYS A 16 13.03 18.10 16.41
CA LYS A 16 13.33 18.52 17.79
C LYS A 16 14.63 19.30 17.85
N LYS A 17 14.60 20.44 18.54
CA LYS A 17 15.79 21.26 18.82
C LYS A 17 16.27 21.01 20.24
N HIS A 18 17.55 20.70 20.41
CA HIS A 18 18.17 20.85 21.73
C HIS A 18 18.40 22.32 22.06
N HIS A 19 18.30 22.69 23.34
CA HIS A 19 18.81 23.97 23.85
C HIS A 19 20.34 23.97 23.68
N GLY A 20 20.85 24.44 22.53
CA GLY A 20 22.29 24.44 22.23
C GLY A 20 22.68 24.33 20.76
N GLY A 21 21.74 24.13 19.83
CA GLY A 21 21.99 24.45 18.41
C GLY A 21 22.28 23.29 17.46
N ASN A 22 21.97 22.03 17.81
CA ASN A 22 21.79 20.98 16.81
C ASN A 22 20.44 20.27 17.03
N GLY A 23 19.67 20.13 15.96
CA GLY A 23 18.37 19.46 15.97
C GLY A 23 18.44 18.12 15.25
N TYR A 24 17.57 17.19 15.62
CA TYR A 24 17.40 15.92 14.92
C TYR A 24 15.92 15.73 14.59
N PHE A 25 15.67 14.97 13.53
CA PHE A 25 14.32 14.54 13.19
C PHE A 25 14.01 13.28 14.00
N GLU A 26 12.90 13.31 14.75
CA GLU A 26 12.40 12.19 15.52
C GLU A 26 11.05 11.76 14.96
N TRP A 27 10.81 10.45 14.90
CA TRP A 27 9.49 9.94 14.56
C TRP A 27 8.56 10.13 15.77
N ALA A 28 7.57 11.00 15.64
CA ALA A 28 6.60 11.26 16.68
C ALA A 28 5.26 10.58 16.33
N TYR A 29 4.68 9.95 17.34
CA TYR A 29 3.35 9.34 17.26
C TYR A 29 2.34 10.29 17.87
N TRP A 30 1.29 10.59 17.11
CA TRP A 30 0.12 11.28 17.63
C TRP A 30 -0.93 10.23 17.96
N VAL A 31 -1.65 10.45 19.06
CA VAL A 31 -2.85 9.67 19.36
C VAL A 31 -3.96 10.29 18.53
N CYS A 32 -4.37 9.62 17.46
CA CYS A 32 -5.63 9.92 16.79
C CYS A 32 -6.78 9.58 17.74
N GLU A 33 -7.84 10.38 17.73
CA GLU A 33 -9.03 10.08 18.54
C GLU A 33 -9.66 8.76 18.07
N GLU A 34 -10.34 8.05 18.95
CA GLU A 34 -10.83 6.69 18.66
C GLU A 34 -11.86 6.67 17.52
N ASP A 35 -12.66 7.74 17.42
CA ASP A 35 -13.62 8.02 16.34
C ASP A 35 -12.93 8.36 15.01
N GLU A 36 -11.86 9.14 15.01
CA GLU A 36 -11.06 9.39 13.80
C GLU A 36 -10.44 8.09 13.26
N VAL A 37 -9.97 7.22 14.17
CA VAL A 37 -9.42 5.90 13.78
C VAL A 37 -10.52 5.00 13.21
N GLU A 38 -11.71 5.02 13.80
CA GLU A 38 -12.86 4.26 13.31
C GLU A 38 -13.30 4.74 11.92
N GLU A 39 -13.43 6.04 11.70
CA GLU A 39 -13.80 6.62 10.39
C GLU A 39 -12.81 6.21 9.30
N ILE A 40 -11.51 6.34 9.55
CA ILE A 40 -10.46 5.92 8.60
C ILE A 40 -10.54 4.40 8.32
N GLN A 41 -10.79 3.59 9.35
CA GLN A 41 -10.92 2.13 9.17
C GLN A 41 -12.17 1.75 8.38
N GLU A 42 -13.28 2.49 8.52
CA GLU A 42 -14.48 2.32 7.72
C GLU A 42 -14.25 2.73 6.26
N GLU A 43 -13.56 3.84 6.03
CA GLU A 43 -13.19 4.31 4.68
C GLU A 43 -12.31 3.29 3.96
N ASP A 44 -11.28 2.76 4.64
CA ASP A 44 -10.29 1.83 4.07
C ASP A 44 -10.69 0.34 4.19
N ALA A 45 -11.90 0.05 4.69
CA ALA A 45 -12.30 -1.32 5.05
C ALA A 45 -12.17 -2.32 3.88
N ASN A 46 -12.48 -1.87 2.66
CA ASN A 46 -12.44 -2.71 1.46
C ASN A 46 -11.00 -2.99 1.02
N GLU A 47 -10.14 -1.98 1.03
CA GLU A 47 -8.73 -2.04 0.72
C GLU A 47 -7.99 -2.93 1.73
N LEU A 48 -8.31 -2.81 3.02
CA LEU A 48 -7.76 -3.65 4.07
C LEU A 48 -8.19 -5.11 3.92
N ALA A 49 -9.47 -5.37 3.64
CA ALA A 49 -9.97 -6.73 3.40
C ALA A 49 -9.29 -7.37 2.18
N LEU A 50 -9.07 -6.60 1.10
CA LEU A 50 -8.32 -7.06 -0.06
C LEU A 50 -6.88 -7.39 0.32
N LEU A 51 -6.17 -6.49 1.01
CA LEU A 51 -4.79 -6.74 1.45
C LEU A 51 -4.68 -8.01 2.30
N GLU A 52 -5.57 -8.20 3.26
CA GLU A 52 -5.61 -9.40 4.10
C GLU A 52 -5.80 -10.68 3.27
N SER A 53 -6.72 -10.66 2.31
CA SER A 53 -6.93 -11.80 1.41
C SER A 53 -5.67 -12.13 0.58
N LEU A 54 -4.95 -11.10 0.12
CA LEU A 54 -3.71 -11.27 -0.64
C LEU A 54 -2.58 -11.80 0.25
N LEU A 55 -2.48 -11.37 1.50
CA LEU A 55 -1.48 -11.92 2.42
C LEU A 55 -1.73 -13.40 2.71
N LEU A 56 -2.99 -13.80 2.91
CA LEU A 56 -3.36 -15.21 3.06
C LEU A 56 -3.04 -16.01 1.79
N GLU A 57 -3.31 -15.46 0.61
CA GLU A 57 -2.95 -16.06 -0.68
C GLU A 57 -1.43 -16.22 -0.81
N PHE A 58 -0.67 -15.17 -0.46
CA PHE A 58 0.78 -15.16 -0.49
C PHE A 58 1.36 -16.28 0.38
N GLU A 59 0.97 -16.32 1.65
CA GLU A 59 1.43 -17.32 2.62
C GLU A 59 1.10 -18.73 2.16
N SER A 60 -0.14 -18.96 1.71
CA SER A 60 -0.54 -20.28 1.22
C SER A 60 0.23 -20.68 -0.04
N LYS A 61 0.45 -19.76 -0.99
CA LYS A 61 1.03 -20.08 -2.29
C LYS A 61 2.54 -20.23 -2.25
N ILE A 62 3.24 -19.44 -1.43
CA ILE A 62 4.68 -19.59 -1.29
C ILE A 62 5.02 -20.94 -0.64
N ASP A 63 4.25 -21.35 0.36
CA ASP A 63 4.40 -22.66 1.02
C ASP A 63 4.05 -23.81 0.06
N GLU A 64 2.97 -23.67 -0.73
CA GLU A 64 2.56 -24.68 -1.73
C GLU A 64 3.64 -24.87 -2.82
N MET A 65 4.25 -23.78 -3.29
CA MET A 65 5.25 -23.84 -4.36
C MET A 65 6.62 -24.34 -3.87
N GLY A 66 6.93 -24.18 -2.58
CA GLY A 66 8.17 -24.68 -1.96
C GLY A 66 9.45 -24.21 -2.67
N CYS A 67 9.42 -23.00 -3.21
CA CYS A 67 10.49 -22.44 -4.04
C CYS A 67 11.13 -21.21 -3.38
N ALA A 68 12.28 -20.79 -3.91
CA ALA A 68 12.93 -19.55 -3.45
C ALA A 68 12.01 -18.33 -3.66
N LEU A 69 12.11 -17.35 -2.77
CA LEU A 69 11.24 -16.17 -2.78
C LEU A 69 11.29 -15.44 -4.12
N ALA A 70 12.47 -15.25 -4.71
CA ALA A 70 12.60 -14.63 -6.02
C ALA A 70 11.90 -15.40 -7.14
N THR A 71 11.95 -16.74 -7.10
CA THR A 71 11.24 -17.59 -8.05
C THR A 71 9.75 -17.41 -7.90
N PHE A 72 9.22 -17.47 -6.67
CA PHE A 72 7.82 -17.24 -6.38
C PHE A 72 7.31 -15.90 -6.93
N PHE A 73 8.07 -14.82 -6.69
CA PHE A 73 7.71 -13.50 -7.22
C PHE A 73 7.65 -13.49 -8.74
N LYS A 74 8.70 -14.01 -9.41
CA LYS A 74 8.80 -14.01 -10.88
C LYS A 74 7.73 -14.86 -11.57
N THR A 75 7.36 -15.99 -10.97
CA THR A 75 6.50 -16.98 -11.66
C THR A 75 5.03 -16.88 -11.31
N TYR A 76 4.70 -16.19 -10.20
CA TYR A 76 3.33 -16.14 -9.71
C TYR A 76 2.96 -14.75 -9.20
N TRP A 77 3.68 -14.26 -8.19
CA TRP A 77 3.19 -13.11 -7.42
C TRP A 77 3.11 -11.82 -8.24
N MET A 78 4.09 -11.56 -9.11
CA MET A 78 4.07 -10.36 -9.95
C MET A 78 2.87 -10.32 -10.88
N ASP A 79 2.60 -11.42 -11.60
CA ASP A 79 1.46 -11.51 -12.52
C ASP A 79 0.14 -11.39 -11.74
N ARG A 80 0.06 -12.03 -10.56
CA ARG A 80 -1.11 -11.92 -9.69
C ARG A 80 -1.35 -10.48 -9.23
N MET A 81 -0.32 -9.79 -8.75
CA MET A 81 -0.43 -8.38 -8.35
C MET A 81 -0.78 -7.47 -9.53
N GLY A 82 -0.28 -7.77 -10.74
CA GLY A 82 -0.69 -7.06 -11.96
C GLY A 82 -2.19 -7.18 -12.23
N GLN A 83 -2.78 -8.36 -12.01
CA GLN A 83 -4.23 -8.57 -12.14
C GLN A 83 -5.00 -7.80 -11.07
N VAL A 84 -4.56 -7.85 -9.80
CA VAL A 84 -5.19 -7.10 -8.71
C VAL A 84 -5.17 -5.60 -9.01
N LEU A 85 -4.03 -5.05 -9.44
CA LEU A 85 -3.91 -3.64 -9.77
C LEU A 85 -4.83 -3.25 -10.91
N GLN A 86 -4.97 -4.10 -11.94
CA GLN A 86 -5.96 -3.89 -13.00
C GLN A 86 -7.39 -3.93 -12.47
N GLU A 87 -7.74 -4.85 -11.57
CA GLU A 87 -9.08 -4.91 -10.95
C GLU A 87 -9.40 -3.64 -10.16
N ILE A 88 -8.42 -3.11 -9.41
CA ILE A 88 -8.55 -1.84 -8.68
C ILE A 88 -8.70 -0.66 -9.65
N GLN A 89 -7.85 -0.57 -10.68
CA GLN A 89 -7.88 0.52 -11.66
C GLN A 89 -9.14 0.50 -12.54
N ASN A 90 -9.65 -0.69 -12.86
CA ASN A 90 -10.87 -0.86 -13.64
C ASN A 90 -12.15 -0.68 -12.80
N ARG A 91 -12.04 -0.40 -11.49
CA ARG A 91 -13.20 -0.02 -10.67
C ARG A 91 -13.78 1.25 -11.25
N THR A 92 -14.93 1.10 -11.89
CA THR A 92 -15.71 2.24 -12.38
C THR A 92 -16.28 2.97 -11.17
N LEU A 93 -16.07 4.28 -11.09
CA LEU A 93 -16.76 5.11 -10.10
C LEU A 93 -18.27 4.95 -10.27
N LEU A 94 -18.98 4.76 -9.16
CA LEU A 94 -20.43 4.73 -9.17
C LEU A 94 -20.96 6.11 -9.55
N GLU A 95 -22.11 6.14 -10.21
CA GLU A 95 -22.72 7.39 -10.68
C GLU A 95 -23.00 8.36 -9.52
N GLU A 96 -23.28 7.84 -8.33
CA GLU A 96 -23.46 8.62 -7.11
C GLU A 96 -22.16 9.29 -6.60
N GLU A 97 -21.01 8.63 -6.76
CA GLU A 97 -19.69 9.15 -6.40
C GLU A 97 -19.31 10.30 -7.35
N VAL A 98 -19.55 10.12 -8.65
CA VAL A 98 -19.31 11.15 -9.68
C VAL A 98 -20.21 12.35 -9.45
N GLN A 99 -21.53 12.13 -9.26
CA GLN A 99 -22.47 13.22 -8.98
C GLN A 99 -22.17 13.90 -7.64
N GLY A 100 -21.65 13.16 -6.66
CA GLY A 100 -21.16 13.71 -5.39
C GLY A 100 -20.01 14.69 -5.59
N ALA A 101 -18.99 14.28 -6.33
CA ALA A 101 -17.86 15.12 -6.68
C ALA A 101 -18.30 16.40 -7.42
N GLU A 102 -19.23 16.28 -8.38
CA GLU A 102 -19.75 17.44 -9.11
C GLU A 102 -20.50 18.42 -8.22
N ARG A 103 -21.31 17.93 -7.25
CA ARG A 103 -21.99 18.78 -6.27
C ARG A 103 -21.04 19.59 -5.40
N LEU A 104 -19.83 19.06 -5.17
CA LEU A 104 -18.75 19.75 -4.44
C LEU A 104 -17.92 20.68 -5.36
N GLY A 105 -18.26 20.79 -6.64
CA GLY A 105 -17.53 21.58 -7.63
C GLY A 105 -16.22 20.92 -8.10
N ILE A 106 -16.04 19.62 -7.85
CA ILE A 106 -14.86 18.84 -8.25
C ILE A 106 -15.10 18.28 -9.64
N SER A 107 -14.14 18.49 -10.56
CA SER A 107 -14.16 17.94 -11.92
C SER A 107 -13.13 16.84 -12.04
N LEU A 108 -13.58 15.60 -12.24
CA LEU A 108 -12.73 14.43 -12.39
C LEU A 108 -12.24 14.31 -13.84
N ARG A 109 -10.95 13.99 -14.03
CA ARG A 109 -10.33 13.74 -15.33
C ARG A 109 -9.44 12.51 -15.23
N VAL A 110 -9.44 11.68 -16.27
CA VAL A 110 -8.52 10.55 -16.38
C VAL A 110 -7.25 11.04 -17.04
N GLU A 111 -6.12 10.97 -16.34
CA GLU A 111 -4.80 11.15 -16.93
C GLU A 111 -4.21 9.78 -17.24
N GLU A 112 -3.86 9.55 -18.51
CA GLU A 112 -3.12 8.36 -18.92
C GLU A 112 -1.64 8.53 -18.55
N GLU A 113 -1.27 8.08 -17.35
CA GLU A 113 0.13 8.02 -16.96
C GLU A 113 0.84 6.85 -17.68
N ASN A 114 1.65 7.20 -18.69
CA ASN A 114 2.46 6.23 -19.41
C ASN A 114 3.76 5.99 -18.64
N MET A 115 3.69 5.24 -17.54
CA MET A 115 4.87 4.85 -16.77
C MET A 115 5.67 3.79 -17.54
N GLN A 116 6.82 4.19 -18.05
CA GLN A 116 7.77 3.28 -18.68
C GLN A 116 8.60 2.61 -17.58
N GLU A 117 8.21 1.40 -17.18
CA GLU A 117 8.86 0.67 -16.10
C GLU A 117 10.29 0.24 -16.50
N ASP A 118 11.29 0.66 -15.72
CA ASP A 118 12.68 0.25 -15.88
C ASP A 118 12.92 -1.09 -15.17
N TRP A 119 12.81 -2.17 -15.93
CA TRP A 119 12.99 -3.53 -15.46
C TRP A 119 14.44 -3.91 -15.12
N THR A 120 15.43 -3.04 -15.44
CA THR A 120 16.85 -3.40 -15.33
C THR A 120 17.34 -3.61 -13.89
N GLN A 121 16.65 -3.05 -12.90
CA GLN A 121 17.01 -3.19 -11.49
C GLN A 121 16.42 -4.43 -10.81
N LEU A 122 15.41 -5.09 -11.40
CA LEU A 122 14.70 -6.17 -10.71
C LEU A 122 15.60 -7.37 -10.40
N GLU A 123 16.53 -7.72 -11.28
CA GLU A 123 17.42 -8.87 -11.04
C GLU A 123 18.31 -8.69 -9.81
N TYR A 124 18.78 -7.46 -9.57
CA TYR A 124 19.56 -7.13 -8.38
C TYR A 124 18.72 -7.36 -7.11
N TRP A 125 17.48 -6.89 -7.12
CA TRP A 125 16.57 -7.02 -5.97
C TRP A 125 16.15 -8.46 -5.73
N PHE A 126 15.91 -9.25 -6.78
CA PHE A 126 15.62 -10.68 -6.63
C PHE A 126 16.75 -11.45 -5.98
N ARG A 127 18.00 -11.21 -6.41
CA ARG A 127 19.16 -11.82 -5.75
C ARG A 127 19.28 -11.42 -4.28
N LYS A 128 18.92 -10.18 -3.96
CA LYS A 128 18.97 -9.67 -2.58
C LYS A 128 17.86 -10.26 -1.71
N LEU A 129 16.66 -10.47 -2.28
CA LEU A 129 15.52 -11.08 -1.59
C LEU A 129 15.84 -12.50 -1.14
N ASP A 130 16.38 -13.34 -2.03
CA ASP A 130 16.77 -14.71 -1.67
C ASP A 130 17.86 -14.73 -0.60
N ALA A 131 18.77 -13.75 -0.60
CA ALA A 131 19.83 -13.65 0.41
C ALA A 131 19.34 -13.25 1.81
N VAL A 132 18.13 -12.67 1.93
CA VAL A 132 17.53 -12.28 3.21
C VAL A 132 16.74 -13.42 3.84
N VAL A 133 16.25 -14.36 3.02
CA VAL A 133 15.40 -15.48 3.46
C VAL A 133 16.19 -16.78 3.68
N ALA A 134 17.47 -16.81 3.26
CA ALA A 134 18.40 -17.93 3.47
C ALA A 134 19.02 -17.91 4.88
#